data_AF-A0A2B8A2I4-F1
#
_entry.id   AF-A0A2B8A2I4-F1
#
_cell.length_a   1.000
_cell.length_b   1.000
_cell.length_c   1.000
_cell.angle_alpha   90.00
_cell.angle_beta   90.00
_cell.angle_gamma   90.00
#
_symmetry.space_group_name_H-M   'P 1'
#
loop_
_entity.id
_entity.type
_entity.pdbx_description
1 polymer ?
#
loop_
_entity_poly.entity_id
_entity_poly.type
_entity_poly.pdbx_seq_one_letter_code
_entity_poly.pdbx_strand_id
1 'polypeptide(L)'
;MVQEDLVSLSVNDLVSGNANTLIGSSIAGLNPNDIESFEILKDAAATAIYGSRSLNGVVVIKTKQGKRSTPLSVSVSSEYTVRDLPNYSNADILDSKENFGILKELEDKGLLDITTISQGQNSGVYGIMANRINTFDPIAGRFLLENTPDARNRFLQKYERANTEWFNALFRSSATQNHTLNFSGGGNNSQFYSSLGLYKDAGWTIADKVDRVTASLRNT
;
A
#
# COMPACT_ATOMS: atom_id res chain seq x y z
N MET A 1 -0.07 32.20 -11.72
CA MET A 1 1.02 31.42 -12.33
C MET A 1 0.43 30.05 -12.65
N VAL A 2 0.11 29.80 -13.92
CA VAL A 2 -0.27 28.47 -14.39
C VAL A 2 1.03 27.69 -14.49
N GLN A 3 1.15 26.60 -13.75
CA GLN A 3 2.36 25.78 -13.80
C GLN A 3 2.19 24.78 -14.94
N GLU A 4 2.69 25.15 -16.12
CA GLU A 4 2.67 24.34 -17.34
C GLU A 4 3.95 23.50 -17.50
N ASP A 5 4.30 22.69 -16.51
CA ASP A 5 5.35 21.68 -16.72
C ASP A 5 4.75 20.29 -16.52
N LEU A 6 4.13 19.81 -17.60
CA LEU A 6 3.46 18.52 -17.64
C LEU A 6 4.48 17.43 -17.97
N VAL A 7 5.13 16.90 -16.95
CA VAL A 7 5.82 15.61 -17.07
C VAL A 7 4.73 14.55 -17.24
N SER A 8 4.71 13.87 -18.39
CA SER A 8 3.77 12.77 -18.63
C SER A 8 4.09 11.61 -17.69
N LEU A 9 3.27 11.39 -16.69
CA LEU A 9 3.37 10.25 -15.79
C LEU A 9 2.38 9.17 -16.22
N SER A 10 2.87 7.97 -16.53
CA SER A 10 2.04 6.79 -16.74
C SER A 10 1.51 6.29 -15.40
N VAL A 11 0.36 5.59 -15.39
CA VAL A 11 -0.21 4.95 -14.20
C VAL A 11 0.81 3.98 -13.55
N ASN A 12 1.70 3.40 -14.35
CA ASN A 12 2.77 2.52 -13.87
C ASN A 12 3.90 3.29 -13.14
N ASP A 13 4.09 4.57 -13.46
CA ASP A 13 5.11 5.42 -12.81
C ASP A 13 4.64 5.89 -11.42
N LEU A 14 3.33 5.99 -11.20
CA LEU A 14 2.73 6.34 -9.90
C LEU A 14 2.88 5.24 -8.84
N VAL A 15 3.10 3.99 -9.26
CA VAL A 15 3.18 2.81 -8.38
C VAL A 15 4.63 2.48 -7.98
N SER A 16 5.64 2.98 -8.71
CA SER A 16 7.01 2.44 -8.66
C SER A 16 7.99 3.14 -7.71
N GLY A 17 7.54 4.03 -6.82
CA GLY A 17 8.37 4.56 -5.72
C GLY A 17 9.70 5.23 -6.14
N ASN A 18 9.78 5.76 -7.36
CA ASN A 18 11.00 6.35 -7.92
C ASN A 18 11.13 7.84 -7.57
N ALA A 19 12.35 8.34 -7.36
CA ALA A 19 12.60 9.75 -7.04
C ALA A 19 12.10 10.72 -8.13
N ASN A 20 12.06 10.28 -9.39
CA ASN A 20 11.53 11.08 -10.51
C ASN A 20 9.99 11.23 -10.47
N THR A 21 9.26 10.30 -9.85
CA THR A 21 7.80 10.41 -9.70
C THR A 21 7.38 11.23 -8.50
N LEU A 22 8.26 11.44 -7.52
CA LEU A 22 8.10 12.47 -6.48
C LEU A 22 8.26 13.90 -7.04
N ILE A 23 9.13 14.10 -8.03
CA ILE A 23 9.27 15.39 -8.73
C ILE A 23 8.13 15.62 -9.73
N GLY A 24 7.64 14.56 -10.40
CA GLY A 24 6.50 14.65 -11.32
C GLY A 24 5.11 14.68 -10.65
N SER A 25 4.96 14.11 -9.46
CA SER A 25 3.73 14.22 -8.66
C SER A 25 3.77 15.52 -7.87
N SER A 26 3.49 16.63 -8.54
CA SER A 26 3.35 17.97 -7.94
C SER A 26 2.40 18.04 -6.73
N ILE A 27 1.50 17.04 -6.57
CA ILE A 27 0.61 16.89 -5.41
C ILE A 27 1.32 16.26 -4.19
N ALA A 28 2.30 15.38 -4.38
CA ALA A 28 2.97 14.69 -3.27
C ALA A 28 3.82 15.64 -2.39
N GLY A 29 4.30 16.74 -2.99
CA GLY A 29 5.02 17.82 -2.30
C GLY A 29 4.10 18.85 -1.61
N LEU A 30 2.79 18.80 -1.84
CA LEU A 30 1.85 19.68 -1.14
C LEU A 30 1.49 19.10 0.22
N ASN A 31 1.56 19.96 1.23
CA ASN A 31 1.02 19.65 2.54
C ASN A 31 -0.51 19.84 2.49
N PRO A 32 -1.32 18.81 2.83
CA PRO A 32 -2.78 18.94 2.85
C PRO A 32 -3.27 20.09 3.75
N ASN A 33 -2.53 20.42 4.80
CA ASN A 33 -2.87 21.52 5.71
C ASN A 33 -2.76 22.91 5.05
N ASP A 34 -2.13 23.01 3.88
CA ASP A 34 -2.01 24.25 3.10
C ASP A 34 -3.12 24.40 2.06
N ILE A 35 -4.00 23.42 1.92
CA ILE A 35 -5.09 23.47 0.94
C ILE A 35 -6.25 24.27 1.54
N GLU A 36 -6.74 25.24 0.77
CA GLU A 36 -7.91 26.06 1.08
C GLU A 36 -9.18 25.37 0.57
N SER A 37 -9.16 24.91 -0.68
CA SER A 37 -10.32 24.26 -1.31
C SER A 37 -9.93 23.35 -2.47
N PHE A 38 -10.82 22.39 -2.75
CA PHE A 38 -10.79 21.53 -3.93
C PHE A 38 -12.03 21.80 -4.78
N GLU A 39 -11.83 21.93 -6.09
CA GLU A 39 -12.92 22.04 -7.06
C GLU A 39 -12.72 20.99 -8.15
N ILE A 40 -13.78 20.23 -8.46
CA ILE A 40 -13.73 19.11 -9.40
C ILE A 40 -14.60 19.46 -10.60
N LEU A 41 -13.95 19.71 -11.74
CA LEU A 41 -14.61 20.04 -12.99
C LEU A 41 -14.80 18.76 -13.81
N LYS A 42 -16.06 18.39 -14.02
CA LYS A 42 -16.47 17.17 -14.73
C LYS A 42 -17.06 17.45 -16.12
N ASP A 43 -17.59 18.64 -16.33
CA ASP A 43 -18.30 18.99 -17.55
C ASP A 43 -17.37 19.58 -18.62
N ALA A 44 -17.65 19.25 -19.88
CA ALA A 44 -16.84 19.65 -21.04
C ALA A 44 -16.65 21.17 -21.16
N ALA A 45 -17.65 21.97 -20.78
CA ALA A 45 -17.55 23.43 -20.81
C ALA A 45 -16.61 23.99 -19.74
N ALA A 46 -16.60 23.40 -18.55
CA ALA A 46 -15.74 23.82 -17.44
C ALA A 46 -14.29 23.36 -17.62
N THR A 47 -14.09 22.21 -18.28
CA THR A 47 -12.75 21.65 -18.55
C THR A 47 -12.10 22.21 -19.83
N ALA A 48 -12.88 22.82 -20.73
CA ALA A 48 -12.38 23.35 -22.01
C ALA A 48 -11.24 24.38 -21.88
N ILE A 49 -11.23 25.17 -20.79
CA ILE A 49 -10.18 26.18 -20.53
C ILE A 49 -8.81 25.53 -20.30
N TYR A 50 -8.78 24.27 -19.87
CA TYR A 50 -7.56 23.53 -19.52
C TYR A 50 -7.06 22.62 -20.66
N GLY A 51 -7.74 22.62 -21.81
CA GLY A 51 -7.28 22.01 -23.06
C GLY A 51 -7.53 20.51 -23.19
N SER A 52 -6.86 19.88 -24.18
CA SER A 52 -7.12 18.48 -24.57
C SER A 52 -6.77 17.44 -23.52
N ARG A 53 -5.98 17.79 -22.50
CA ARG A 53 -5.61 16.88 -21.40
C ARG A 53 -6.69 16.80 -20.31
N SER A 54 -7.74 17.62 -20.42
CA SER A 54 -8.84 17.69 -19.47
C SER A 54 -10.01 16.77 -19.82
N LEU A 55 -9.82 15.87 -20.79
CA LEU A 55 -10.81 14.85 -21.19
C LEU A 55 -11.24 13.94 -20.02
N ASN A 56 -10.34 13.71 -19.06
CA ASN A 56 -10.62 12.90 -17.87
C ASN A 56 -11.12 13.72 -16.67
N GLY A 57 -11.43 15.01 -16.86
CA GLY A 57 -11.77 15.95 -15.79
C GLY A 57 -10.57 16.74 -15.26
N VAL A 58 -10.83 17.79 -14.48
CA VAL A 58 -9.80 18.64 -13.86
C VAL A 58 -10.09 18.79 -12.37
N VAL A 59 -9.06 18.63 -11.54
CA VAL A 59 -9.12 18.95 -10.11
C VAL A 59 -8.32 20.22 -9.87
N VAL A 60 -9.00 21.30 -9.51
CA VAL A 60 -8.40 22.58 -9.16
C VAL A 60 -8.16 22.61 -7.66
N ILE A 61 -6.90 22.74 -7.27
CA ILE A 61 -6.47 22.86 -5.87
C ILE A 61 -6.12 24.31 -5.60
N LYS A 62 -6.83 24.95 -4.68
CA LYS A 62 -6.51 26.29 -4.22
C LYS A 62 -5.75 26.20 -2.90
N THR A 63 -4.54 26.73 -2.84
CA THR A 63 -3.75 26.82 -1.59
C THR A 63 -4.07 28.08 -0.81
N LYS A 64 -3.90 27.99 0.51
CA LYS A 64 -4.11 29.09 1.46
C LYS A 64 -3.21 30.27 1.12
N GLN A 65 -3.73 31.46 1.40
CA GLN A 65 -3.08 32.74 1.15
C GLN A 65 -3.18 33.61 2.41
N GLY A 66 -2.24 34.55 2.54
CA GLY A 66 -2.33 35.60 3.56
C GLY A 66 -3.57 36.45 3.35
N LYS A 67 -4.06 37.07 4.44
CA LYS A 67 -5.15 38.05 4.38
C LYS A 67 -4.56 39.45 4.51
N ARG A 68 -5.02 40.37 3.65
CA ARG A 68 -4.63 41.79 3.74
C ARG A 68 -5.11 42.43 5.04
N SER A 69 -4.37 43.45 5.46
CA SER A 69 -4.66 44.23 6.67
C SER A 69 -4.93 43.36 7.91
N THR A 70 -4.27 42.20 7.99
CA THR A 70 -4.45 41.23 9.07
C THR A 70 -3.09 41.05 9.76
N PRO A 71 -3.04 41.10 11.11
CA PRO A 71 -1.80 40.85 11.83
C PRO A 71 -1.28 39.43 11.56
N LEU A 72 0.00 39.21 11.85
CA LEU A 72 0.61 37.90 11.74
C LEU A 72 -0.18 36.88 12.59
N SER A 73 -0.66 35.83 11.93
CA SER A 73 -1.27 34.65 12.53
C SER A 73 -0.34 33.47 12.39
N VAL A 74 -0.09 32.79 13.51
CA VAL A 74 0.73 31.58 13.59
C VAL A 74 -0.17 30.42 13.99
N SER A 75 -0.14 29.35 13.21
CA SER A 75 -0.88 28.12 13.48
C SER A 75 0.10 26.96 13.59
N VAL A 76 0.01 26.22 14.69
CA VAL A 76 0.78 25.00 14.92
C VAL A 76 -0.20 23.86 15.04
N SER A 77 0.05 22.77 14.34
CA SER A 77 -0.74 21.55 14.44
C SER A 77 0.19 20.36 14.52
N SER A 78 -0.12 19.46 15.44
CA SER A 78 0.65 18.25 15.69
C SER A 78 -0.32 17.11 15.86
N GLU A 79 -0.13 16.06 15.07
CA GLU A 79 -0.96 14.86 15.08
C GLU A 79 -0.06 13.64 15.23
N TYR A 80 -0.50 12.73 16.09
CA TYR A 80 0.15 11.46 16.35
C TYR A 80 -0.88 10.36 16.21
N THR A 81 -0.62 9.41 15.33
CA THR A 81 -1.51 8.27 15.09
C THR A 81 -0.73 7.00 15.36
N VAL A 82 -1.29 6.11 16.17
CA VAL A 82 -0.74 4.77 16.39
C VAL A 82 -1.64 3.76 15.71
N ARG A 83 -1.02 2.79 15.04
CA ARG A 83 -1.70 1.66 14.44
C ARG A 83 -1.10 0.37 14.98
N ASP A 84 -1.95 -0.42 15.61
CA ASP A 84 -1.56 -1.71 16.16
C ASP A 84 -1.46 -2.79 15.08
N LEU A 85 -0.85 -3.92 15.47
CA LEU A 85 -0.80 -5.10 14.62
C LEU A 85 -2.22 -5.61 14.34
N PRO A 86 -2.55 -5.99 13.10
CA PRO A 86 -3.81 -6.66 12.81
C PRO A 86 -3.83 -8.02 13.52
N ASN A 87 -5.01 -8.43 13.99
CA ASN A 87 -5.21 -9.70 14.68
C ASN A 87 -6.05 -10.65 13.83
N TYR A 88 -5.65 -11.92 13.81
CA TYR A 88 -6.38 -13.04 13.21
C TYR A 88 -7.81 -13.19 13.73
N SER A 89 -8.10 -12.82 14.98
CA SER A 89 -9.46 -12.91 15.53
C SER A 89 -10.52 -12.13 14.75
N ASN A 90 -10.10 -11.12 13.97
CA ASN A 90 -11.01 -10.23 13.24
C ASN A 90 -11.06 -10.55 11.73
N ALA A 91 -10.21 -11.47 11.28
CA ALA A 91 -10.19 -11.98 9.92
C ALA A 91 -10.61 -13.44 10.03
N ASP A 92 -11.79 -13.80 9.54
CA ASP A 92 -12.27 -15.20 9.54
C ASP A 92 -11.40 -16.03 8.57
N ILE A 93 -10.18 -16.35 9.00
CA ILE A 93 -9.15 -17.02 8.21
C ILE A 93 -8.70 -18.28 8.93
N LEU A 94 -8.63 -19.35 8.14
CA LEU A 94 -8.30 -20.68 8.60
C LEU A 94 -6.84 -20.73 9.05
N ASP A 95 -6.62 -21.35 10.20
CA ASP A 95 -5.27 -21.75 10.56
C ASP A 95 -4.78 -22.93 9.69
N SER A 96 -3.50 -23.27 9.81
CA SER A 96 -2.92 -24.37 9.04
C SER A 96 -3.60 -25.71 9.34
N LYS A 97 -4.07 -25.96 10.55
CA LYS A 97 -4.71 -27.22 10.93
C LYS A 97 -6.11 -27.33 10.33
N GLU A 98 -6.90 -26.27 10.40
CA GLU A 98 -8.24 -26.18 9.83
C GLU A 98 -8.18 -26.31 8.31
N ASN A 99 -7.25 -25.62 7.65
CA ASN A 99 -7.03 -25.75 6.22
C ASN A 99 -6.66 -27.19 5.82
N PHE A 100 -5.78 -27.85 6.57
CA PHE A 100 -5.44 -29.26 6.32
C PHE A 100 -6.60 -30.22 6.62
N GLY A 101 -7.47 -29.89 7.59
CA GLY A 101 -8.72 -30.63 7.83
C GLY A 101 -9.61 -30.63 6.60
N ILE A 102 -9.80 -29.46 5.98
CA ILE A 102 -10.56 -29.32 4.72
C ILE A 102 -9.88 -30.10 3.60
N LEU A 103 -8.56 -29.95 3.42
CA LEU A 103 -7.84 -30.68 2.37
C LEU A 103 -7.94 -32.20 2.55
N LYS A 104 -7.87 -32.70 3.79
CA LYS A 104 -8.05 -34.12 4.07
C LYS A 104 -9.46 -34.60 3.76
N GLU A 105 -10.48 -33.81 4.09
CA GLU A 105 -11.87 -34.11 3.71
C GLU A 105 -12.04 -34.16 2.18
N LEU A 106 -11.36 -33.28 1.43
CA LEU A 106 -11.36 -33.31 -0.03
C LEU A 106 -10.63 -34.55 -0.58
N GLU A 107 -9.53 -34.99 0.05
CA GLU A 107 -8.87 -36.26 -0.28
C GLU A 107 -9.80 -37.45 -0.04
N ASP A 108 -10.44 -37.53 1.12
CA ASP A 108 -11.35 -38.63 1.50
C ASP A 108 -12.56 -38.72 0.55
N LYS A 109 -13.02 -37.58 0.02
CA LYS A 109 -14.08 -37.50 -1.01
C LYS A 109 -13.59 -37.81 -2.43
N GLY A 110 -12.30 -38.09 -2.62
CA GLY A 110 -11.69 -38.38 -3.91
C GLY A 110 -11.54 -37.15 -4.82
N LEU A 111 -11.65 -35.94 -4.28
CA LEU A 111 -11.50 -34.68 -5.03
C LEU A 111 -10.02 -34.28 -5.21
N LEU A 112 -9.13 -34.87 -4.40
CA LEU A 112 -7.69 -34.65 -4.49
C LEU A 112 -6.98 -35.86 -5.10
N ASP A 113 -7.16 -36.07 -6.41
CA ASP A 113 -6.45 -37.12 -7.14
C ASP A 113 -4.99 -36.73 -7.46
N ILE A 114 -4.06 -37.64 -7.17
CA ILE A 114 -2.60 -37.45 -7.36
C ILE A 114 -2.25 -37.14 -8.81
N THR A 115 -2.93 -37.75 -9.78
CA THR A 115 -2.59 -37.55 -11.19
C THR A 115 -2.99 -36.16 -11.67
N THR A 116 -4.15 -35.68 -11.23
CA THR A 116 -4.67 -34.34 -11.54
C THR A 116 -3.88 -33.24 -10.84
N ILE A 117 -3.57 -33.43 -9.55
CA ILE A 117 -2.88 -32.44 -8.72
C ILE A 117 -1.42 -32.26 -9.16
N SER A 118 -0.73 -33.33 -9.56
CA SER A 118 0.69 -33.24 -9.97
C SER A 118 0.92 -32.38 -11.22
N GLN A 119 -0.10 -32.17 -12.04
CA GLN A 119 -0.05 -31.39 -13.27
C GLN A 119 -0.62 -29.97 -13.11
N GLY A 120 -1.28 -29.68 -11.99
CA GLY A 120 -1.88 -28.39 -11.72
C GLY A 120 -0.85 -27.33 -11.33
N GLN A 121 -0.95 -26.13 -11.91
CA GLN A 121 -0.04 -25.01 -11.60
C GLN A 121 -0.14 -24.53 -10.14
N ASN A 122 -1.31 -24.67 -9.50
CA ASN A 122 -1.59 -24.20 -8.14
C ASN A 122 -2.03 -25.35 -7.21
N SER A 123 -1.28 -26.44 -7.20
CA SER A 123 -1.63 -27.68 -6.50
C SER A 123 -1.24 -27.72 -5.02
N GLY A 124 -0.61 -26.65 -4.51
CA GLY A 124 -0.31 -26.47 -3.08
C GLY A 124 0.53 -27.61 -2.50
N VAL A 125 0.34 -27.90 -1.20
CA VAL A 125 1.12 -28.94 -0.50
C VAL A 125 0.86 -30.34 -1.07
N TYR A 126 -0.36 -30.63 -1.52
CA TYR A 126 -0.69 -31.91 -2.16
C TYR A 126 0.02 -32.07 -3.52
N GLY A 127 0.25 -30.98 -4.26
CA GLY A 127 1.09 -30.96 -5.47
C GLY A 127 2.54 -31.30 -5.18
N ILE A 128 3.11 -30.69 -4.15
CA ILE A 128 4.47 -31.00 -3.70
C ILE A 128 4.56 -32.48 -3.27
N MET A 129 3.56 -32.99 -2.56
CA MET A 129 3.48 -34.39 -2.16
C MET A 129 3.43 -35.32 -3.37
N ALA A 130 2.51 -35.06 -4.31
CA ALA A 130 2.32 -35.85 -5.52
C ALA A 130 3.58 -35.87 -6.40
N ASN A 131 4.25 -34.72 -6.55
CA ASN A 131 5.52 -34.63 -7.26
C ASN A 131 6.60 -35.51 -6.61
N ARG A 132 6.72 -35.49 -5.27
CA ARG A 132 7.70 -36.32 -4.55
C ARG A 132 7.39 -37.81 -4.61
N ILE A 133 6.11 -38.18 -4.61
CA ILE A 133 5.70 -39.58 -4.83
C ILE A 133 6.13 -40.07 -6.21
N ASN A 134 6.02 -39.21 -7.22
CA ASN A 134 6.34 -39.55 -8.61
C ASN A 134 7.82 -39.35 -8.98
N THR A 135 8.65 -38.80 -8.08
CA THR A 135 10.08 -38.54 -8.36
C THR A 135 10.95 -39.65 -7.76
N PHE A 136 11.70 -40.34 -8.62
CA PHE A 136 12.63 -41.40 -8.23
C PHE A 136 14.04 -40.86 -8.06
N ASP A 137 14.70 -41.19 -6.95
CA ASP A 137 16.11 -40.90 -6.70
C ASP A 137 16.97 -42.10 -7.13
N PRO A 138 17.76 -41.98 -8.22
CA PRO A 138 18.57 -43.07 -8.74
C PRO A 138 19.78 -43.39 -7.86
N ILE A 139 20.23 -42.48 -6.98
CA ILE A 139 21.37 -42.70 -6.07
C ILE A 139 20.90 -43.48 -4.85
N ALA A 140 19.77 -43.08 -4.27
CA ALA A 140 19.19 -43.75 -3.10
C ALA A 140 18.39 -45.02 -3.47
N GLY A 141 18.11 -45.26 -4.75
CA GLY A 141 17.35 -46.41 -5.23
C GLY A 141 15.88 -46.43 -4.78
N ARG A 142 15.31 -45.26 -4.45
CA ARG A 142 13.94 -45.14 -3.91
C ARG A 142 13.26 -43.85 -4.36
N PHE A 143 11.93 -43.80 -4.28
CA PHE A 143 11.17 -42.56 -4.48
C PHE A 143 11.45 -41.54 -3.37
N LEU A 144 11.34 -40.24 -3.69
CA LEU A 144 11.53 -39.16 -2.71
C LEU A 144 10.48 -39.19 -1.59
N LEU A 145 9.31 -39.78 -1.86
CA LEU A 145 8.28 -40.07 -0.87
C LEU A 145 7.58 -41.39 -1.21
N GLU A 146 7.41 -42.27 -0.23
CA GLU A 146 6.66 -43.51 -0.41
C GLU A 146 5.15 -43.22 -0.53
N ASN A 147 4.46 -43.90 -1.46
CA ASN A 147 3.00 -43.78 -1.63
C ASN A 147 2.22 -44.64 -0.63
N THR A 148 2.57 -44.57 0.65
CA THR A 148 1.85 -45.25 1.73
C THR A 148 1.03 -44.24 2.53
N PRO A 149 -0.14 -44.61 3.11
CA PRO A 149 -0.92 -43.70 3.94
C PRO A 149 -0.09 -43.06 5.06
N ASP A 150 0.79 -43.83 5.70
CA ASP A 150 1.64 -43.34 6.79
C ASP A 150 2.70 -42.33 6.32
N ALA A 151 3.36 -42.59 5.18
CA ALA A 151 4.36 -41.66 4.65
C ALA A 151 3.72 -40.35 4.18
N ARG A 152 2.55 -40.42 3.52
CA ARG A 152 1.77 -39.24 3.12
C ARG A 152 1.30 -38.44 4.32
N ASN A 153 0.72 -39.09 5.33
CA ASN A 153 0.30 -38.44 6.57
C ASN A 153 1.47 -37.74 7.28
N ARG A 154 2.64 -38.40 7.39
CA ARG A 154 3.85 -37.77 7.98
C ARG A 154 4.32 -36.55 7.18
N PHE A 155 4.26 -36.62 5.86
CA PHE A 155 4.60 -35.50 4.98
C PHE A 155 3.66 -34.31 5.23
N LEU A 156 2.34 -34.54 5.16
CA LEU A 156 1.31 -33.51 5.33
C LEU A 156 1.33 -32.91 6.74
N GLN A 157 1.52 -33.73 7.79
CA GLN A 157 1.58 -33.27 9.17
C GLN A 157 2.70 -32.25 9.43
N LYS A 158 3.81 -32.31 8.67
CA LYS A 158 4.86 -31.29 8.74
C LYS A 158 4.35 -29.92 8.35
N TYR A 159 3.49 -29.84 7.33
CA TYR A 159 2.93 -28.59 6.82
C TYR A 159 1.70 -28.15 7.62
N GLU A 160 0.90 -29.09 8.12
CA GLU A 160 -0.20 -28.82 9.07
C GLU A 160 0.31 -28.07 10.31
N ARG A 161 1.49 -28.44 10.82
CA ARG A 161 2.12 -27.79 11.98
C ARG A 161 2.81 -26.46 11.65
N ALA A 162 2.98 -26.12 10.38
CA ALA A 162 3.69 -24.92 9.96
C ALA A 162 2.75 -23.70 9.92
N ASN A 163 2.15 -23.36 11.06
CA ASN A 163 1.24 -22.22 11.17
C ASN A 163 1.98 -20.90 11.30
N THR A 164 2.31 -20.31 10.16
CA THR A 164 3.03 -19.03 10.11
C THR A 164 2.07 -17.88 10.41
N GLU A 165 2.42 -17.08 11.42
CA GLU A 165 1.73 -15.85 11.77
C GLU A 165 2.07 -14.73 10.77
N TRP A 166 1.52 -14.80 9.55
CA TRP A 166 1.65 -13.80 8.49
C TRP A 166 1.43 -12.34 8.94
N PHE A 167 0.46 -12.03 9.81
CA PHE A 167 0.30 -10.66 10.31
C PHE A 167 1.52 -10.16 11.09
N ASN A 168 2.14 -11.01 11.90
CA ASN A 168 3.39 -10.67 12.59
C ASN A 168 4.61 -10.66 11.64
N ALA A 169 4.57 -11.46 10.56
CA ALA A 169 5.65 -11.51 9.58
C ALA A 169 5.64 -10.30 8.62
N LEU A 170 4.46 -9.80 8.26
CA LEU A 170 4.28 -8.78 7.23
C LEU A 170 4.03 -7.39 7.80
N PHE A 171 3.51 -7.29 9.02
CA PHE A 171 3.13 -6.03 9.65
C PHE A 171 3.91 -5.77 10.93
N ARG A 172 3.96 -4.50 11.32
CA ARG A 172 4.49 -4.03 12.59
C ARG A 172 3.55 -2.97 13.16
N SER A 173 3.58 -2.77 14.47
CA SER A 173 2.97 -1.58 15.05
C SER A 173 3.68 -0.35 14.45
N SER A 174 2.90 0.61 13.98
CA SER A 174 3.43 1.82 13.37
C SER A 174 2.88 3.05 14.07
N ALA A 175 3.72 4.06 14.19
CA ALA A 175 3.35 5.38 14.66
C ALA A 175 3.62 6.40 13.57
N THR A 176 2.59 7.15 13.20
CA THR A 176 2.66 8.26 12.25
C THR A 176 2.68 9.56 13.02
N GLN A 177 3.54 10.48 12.60
CA GLN A 177 3.68 11.81 13.18
C GLN A 177 3.54 12.85 12.07
N ASN A 178 2.68 13.84 12.30
CA ASN A 178 2.46 14.94 11.37
C ASN A 178 2.55 16.27 12.13
N HIS A 179 3.49 17.11 11.75
CA HIS A 179 3.72 18.43 12.35
C HIS A 179 3.64 19.49 11.28
N THR A 180 2.79 20.50 11.49
CA THR A 180 2.68 21.64 10.57
C THR A 180 2.73 22.96 11.31
N LEU A 181 3.54 23.86 10.79
CA LEU A 181 3.72 25.21 11.31
C LEU A 181 3.45 26.18 10.16
N ASN A 182 2.42 27.02 10.33
CA ASN A 182 1.94 27.90 9.28
C ASN A 182 1.96 29.34 9.78
N PHE A 183 2.41 30.26 8.93
CA PHE A 183 2.41 31.69 9.16
C PHE A 183 1.58 32.36 8.07
N SER A 184 0.67 33.24 8.46
CA SER A 184 -0.13 34.01 7.51
C SER A 184 -0.33 35.43 7.99
N GLY A 185 -0.34 36.39 7.07
CA GLY A 185 -0.56 37.79 7.41
C GLY A 185 -0.46 38.68 6.19
N GLY A 186 -0.69 39.97 6.37
CA GLY A 186 -0.59 40.92 5.27
C GLY A 186 -0.83 42.36 5.69
N GLY A 187 -0.07 43.27 5.09
CA GLY A 187 -0.34 44.71 5.14
C GLY A 187 -1.43 45.12 4.16
N ASN A 188 -1.55 46.42 3.90
CA ASN A 188 -2.55 46.95 2.96
C ASN A 188 -2.24 46.56 1.50
N ASN A 189 -0.96 46.45 1.15
CA ASN A 189 -0.50 46.23 -0.22
C ASN A 189 0.26 44.91 -0.43
N SER A 190 0.45 44.10 0.61
CA SER A 190 1.14 42.81 0.50
C SER A 190 0.50 41.77 1.41
N GLN A 191 0.47 40.53 0.96
CA GLN A 191 0.00 39.38 1.75
C GLN A 191 1.00 38.23 1.62
N PHE A 192 1.23 37.51 2.70
CA PHE A 192 2.13 36.36 2.71
C PHE A 192 1.51 35.17 3.43
N TYR A 193 1.90 33.99 2.95
CA TYR A 193 1.65 32.70 3.58
C TYR A 193 2.94 31.89 3.50
N SER A 194 3.35 31.30 4.61
CA SER A 194 4.41 30.30 4.63
C SER A 194 4.00 29.11 5.47
N SER A 195 4.45 27.93 5.09
CA SER A 195 4.20 26.70 5.83
C SER A 195 5.42 25.81 5.85
N LEU A 196 5.57 25.09 6.95
CA LEU A 196 6.53 24.03 7.13
C LEU A 196 5.77 22.81 7.63
N GLY A 197 6.02 21.67 6.99
CA GLY A 197 5.40 20.39 7.32
C GLY A 197 6.45 19.31 7.45
N LEU A 198 6.34 18.51 8.51
CA LEU A 198 7.10 17.29 8.73
C LEU A 198 6.10 16.14 8.88
N TYR A 199 6.23 15.13 8.03
CA TYR A 199 5.44 13.93 8.08
C TYR A 199 6.37 12.72 8.16
N LYS A 200 6.16 11.87 9.16
CA LYS A 200 6.95 10.68 9.39
C LYS A 200 6.02 9.51 9.61
N ASP A 201 6.15 8.50 8.76
CA ASP A 201 5.41 7.26 8.85
C ASP A 201 6.38 6.09 8.72
N ALA A 202 6.50 5.33 9.79
CA ALA A 202 7.32 4.13 9.81
C ALA A 202 6.72 3.00 8.95
N GLY A 203 5.49 3.15 8.44
CA GLY A 203 4.80 2.14 7.64
C GLY A 203 4.26 1.00 8.48
N TRP A 204 3.05 0.57 8.15
CA TRP A 204 2.37 -0.54 8.85
C TRP A 204 2.86 -1.90 8.35
N THR A 205 3.21 -2.02 7.08
CA THR A 205 3.92 -3.20 6.55
C THR A 205 5.42 -3.04 6.73
N ILE A 206 6.14 -4.17 6.71
CA ILE A 206 7.60 -4.16 6.84
C ILE A 206 8.31 -3.39 5.71
N ALA A 207 7.71 -3.37 4.50
CA ALA A 207 8.29 -2.78 3.29
C ALA A 207 8.02 -1.28 3.17
N ASP A 208 6.96 -0.79 3.80
CA ASP A 208 6.56 0.61 3.65
C ASP A 208 7.32 1.52 4.64
N LYS A 209 7.70 2.70 4.16
CA LYS A 209 8.21 3.80 4.99
C LYS A 209 8.10 5.12 4.22
N VAL A 210 7.61 6.17 4.88
CA VAL A 210 7.50 7.51 4.28
C VAL A 210 8.03 8.57 5.24
N ASP A 211 9.07 9.28 4.82
CA ASP A 211 9.55 10.49 5.48
C ASP A 211 9.38 11.66 4.50
N ARG A 212 8.61 12.69 4.87
CA ARG A 212 8.32 13.84 4.01
C ARG A 212 8.52 15.15 4.75
N VAL A 213 9.26 16.05 4.11
CA VAL A 213 9.42 17.44 4.52
C VAL A 213 8.84 18.33 3.43
N THR A 214 7.93 19.23 3.81
CA THR A 214 7.30 20.17 2.89
C THR A 214 7.55 21.59 3.37
N ALA A 215 7.94 22.47 2.46
CA ALA A 215 8.01 23.89 2.70
C ALA A 215 7.26 24.61 1.58
N SER A 216 6.38 25.54 1.94
CA SER A 216 5.70 26.38 0.96
C SER A 216 5.81 27.84 1.34
N LEU A 217 5.95 28.69 0.32
CA LEU A 217 5.96 30.14 0.47
C LEU A 217 5.14 30.74 -0.65
N ARG A 218 4.23 31.64 -0.29
CA ARG A 218 3.40 32.39 -1.22
C ARG A 218 3.33 33.84 -0.78
N ASN A 219 3.70 34.73 -1.69
CA ASN A 219 3.64 36.17 -1.49
C ASN A 219 2.86 36.78 -2.66
N THR A 220 2.02 37.79 -2.40
CA THR A 220 1.24 38.49 -3.42
C THR A 220 1.04 39.96 -3.05
#